data_AF-A0A7V2TRF5-F1
#
_entry.id   AF-A0A7V2TRF5-F1
#
_cell.length_a   1.000
_cell.length_b   1.000
_cell.length_c   1.000
_cell.angle_alpha   90.00
_cell.angle_beta   90.00
_cell.angle_gamma   90.00
#
_symmetry.space_group_name_H-M   'P 1'
#
loop_
_entity.id
_entity.type
_entity.pdbx_description
1 polymer ?
#
loop_
_entity_poly.entity_id
_entity_poly.type
_entity_poly.pdbx_seq_one_letter_code
_entity_poly.pdbx_strand_id
1 'polypeptide(L)' 'MPKIAMIGAGSIVFTRTLLMDLLAVPAFRNSEFRFMSRTLPKLERL' A
#
# COMPACT_ATOMS: atom_id res chain seq x y z
N MET A 1 7.92 7.09 12.87
CA MET A 1 6.87 6.22 12.31
C MET A 1 6.54 6.72 10.91
N PRO A 2 6.93 6.01 9.83
CA PRO A 2 6.69 6.48 8.47
C PRO A 2 5.20 6.51 8.13
N LYS A 3 4.77 7.52 7.36
CA LYS A 3 3.44 7.58 6.74
C LYS A 3 3.61 7.41 5.24
N ILE A 4 3.02 6.38 4.67
CA ILE A 4 3.25 5.96 3.28
C ILE A 4 1.92 6.01 2.52
N ALA A 5 1.85 6.91 1.54
CA ALA A 5 0.71 7.01 0.65
C ALA A 5 1.01 6.31 -0.69
N MET A 6 0.12 5.42 -1.12
CA MET A 6 0.18 4.74 -2.41
C MET A 6 -0.92 5.31 -3.32
N ILE A 7 -0.56 6.29 -4.15
CA ILE A 7 -1.46 6.94 -5.11
C ILE A 7 -1.50 6.11 -6.40
N GLY A 8 -2.70 5.69 -6.81
CA GLY A 8 -2.85 4.70 -7.88
C GLY A 8 -2.82 3.26 -7.37
N ALA A 9 -3.15 3.03 -6.09
CA ALA A 9 -3.19 1.71 -5.44
C ALA A 9 -4.14 0.69 -6.10
N GLY A 10 -4.95 1.12 -7.07
CA GLY A 10 -5.69 0.21 -7.94
C GLY A 10 -4.81 -0.63 -8.88
N SER A 11 -3.50 -0.38 -8.94
CA SER A 11 -2.52 -1.31 -9.52
C SER A 11 -2.27 -2.46 -8.54
N ILE A 12 -3.18 -3.44 -8.50
CA ILE A 12 -3.26 -4.44 -7.42
C ILE A 12 -1.97 -5.23 -7.25
N VAL A 13 -1.41 -5.77 -8.35
CA VAL A 13 -0.19 -6.57 -8.29
C VAL A 13 0.97 -5.73 -7.76
N PHE A 14 1.22 -4.58 -8.37
CA PHE A 14 2.28 -3.66 -7.94
C PHE A 14 2.15 -3.25 -6.47
N THR A 15 0.94 -2.85 -6.07
CA THR A 15 0.68 -2.35 -4.71
C THR A 15 0.88 -3.44 -3.67
N ARG A 16 0.41 -4.67 -3.94
CA ARG A 16 0.64 -5.82 -3.05
C ARG A 16 2.11 -6.19 -2.97
N THR A 17 2.81 -6.26 -4.10
CA THR A 17 4.24 -6.59 -4.13
C THR A 17 5.05 -5.58 -3.30
N LEU A 18 4.86 -4.28 -3.53
CA LEU A 18 5.55 -3.24 -2.78
C LEU A 18 5.20 -3.28 -1.28
N LEU A 19 3.92 -3.51 -0.95
CA LEU A 19 3.51 -3.63 0.45
C LEU A 19 4.19 -4.81 1.13
N MET A 20 4.30 -5.97 0.48
CA MET A 20 4.98 -7.14 1.03
C MET A 20 6.46 -6.85 1.31
N ASP A 21 7.16 -6.19 0.38
CA ASP A 21 8.56 -5.79 0.57
C ASP A 21 8.71 -4.82 1.76
N LEU A 22 7.82 -3.84 1.89
CA LEU A 22 7.83 -2.88 3.00
C LEU A 22 7.54 -3.56 4.35
N LEU A 23 6.59 -4.50 4.40
CA LEU A 23 6.25 -5.24 5.62
C LEU A 23 7.37 -6.20 6.07
N ALA A 24 8.21 -6.67 5.15
CA ALA A 24 9.34 -7.54 5.46
C ALA A 24 10.51 -6.82 6.16
N VAL A 25 10.58 -5.48 6.05
CA VAL A 25 11.70 -4.69 6.59
C VAL A 25 11.37 -4.19 8.01
N PRO A 26 12.15 -4.56 9.04
CA PRO A 26 11.86 -4.21 10.44
C PRO A 26 11.68 -2.71 10.72
N ALA A 27 12.38 -1.85 9.98
CA ALA A 27 12.30 -0.40 10.11
C ALA A 27 10.90 0.16 9.77
N PHE A 28 10.09 -0.56 8.99
CA PHE A 28 8.76 -0.15 8.57
C PHE A 28 7.62 -0.76 9.39
N ARG A 29 7.88 -1.59 10.43
CA ARG A 29 6.83 -2.29 11.20
C ARG A 29 5.72 -1.39 11.74
N ASN A 30 6.06 -0.16 12.11
CA ASN A 30 5.09 0.78 12.68
C ASN A 30 4.48 1.71 11.61
N SER A 31 4.71 1.50 10.32
CA SER A 31 4.27 2.44 9.28
C SER A 31 2.75 2.53 9.18
N GLU A 32 2.23 3.73 8.92
CA GLU A 32 0.83 3.95 8.54
C GLU A 32 0.71 3.99 7.02
N PHE A 33 -0.17 3.17 6.45
CA PHE A 33 -0.38 3.10 4.99
C PHE A 33 -1.70 3.74 4.60
N ARG A 34 -1.70 4.49 3.49
CA ARG A 34 -2.91 5.05 2.86
C ARG A 34 -2.97 4.63 1.40
N PHE A 35 -3.98 3.84 1.05
CA PHE A 35 -4.23 3.40 -0.32
C PHE A 35 -5.22 4.34 -0.99
N MET A 36 -4.83 4.93 -2.11
CA MET A 36 -5.67 5.85 -2.87
C MET A 36 -5.81 5.38 -4.31
N SER A 37 -7.03 5.39 -4.82
CA SER A 37 -7.33 5.23 -6.23
C SER A 37 -8.54 6.09 -6.58
N ARG A 38 -8.70 6.40 -7.87
CA ARG A 38 -9.85 7.16 -8.38
C ARG A 38 -11.19 6.44 -8.15
N THR A 39 -11.19 5.11 -8.06
CA THR A 39 -12.40 4.29 -7.92
C THR A 39 -12.28 3.31 -6.77
N LEU A 40 -13.32 3.20 -5.95
CA LEU A 40 -13.39 2.27 -4.81
C LEU A 40 -13.28 0.78 -5.18
N PRO A 41 -13.90 0.25 -6.26
CA PRO A 41 -13.90 -1.19 -6.54
C PRO A 41 -12.51 -1.83 -6.72
N LYS A 42 -11.49 -1.05 -7.10
CA LYS A 42 -10.11 -1.54 -7.17
C LYS A 42 -9.43 -1.58 -5.81
N LEU A 43 -9.78 -0.66 -4.91
CA LEU A 43 -9.27 -0.63 -3.53
C LEU A 43 -9.89 -1.73 -2.69
N GLU A 44 -11.16 -2.07 -2.91
CA GLU A 44 -11.83 -3.20 -2.23
C GLU A 44 -11.21 -4.57 -2.57
N ARG A 45 -10.43 -4.65 -3.65
CA ARG A 45 -9.68 -5.85 -4.05
C ARG A 45 -8.25 -5.88 -3.52
N LEU A 46 -7.82 -4.83 -2.83
CA LEU A 46 -6.52 -4.74 -2.18
C LEU A 46 -6.55 -5.43 -0.82
#